data_AF-A0A376RMX5-F1
#
_entry.id   AF-A0A376RMX5-F1
#
_cell.length_a   1.000
_cell.length_b   1.000
_cell.length_c   1.000
_cell.angle_alpha   90.00
_cell.angle_beta   90.00
_cell.angle_gamma   90.00
#
_symmetry.space_group_name_H-M   'P 1'
#
loop_
_entity.id
_entity.type
_entity.pdbx_description
1 polymer ?
#
loop_
_entity_poly.entity_id
_entity_poly.type
_entity_poly.pdbx_seq_one_letter_code
_entity_poly.pdbx_strand_id
1 'polypeptide(L)'
;MGDPRASQMTRKFMLEYRSEKLQAGLMPSSINRDLCVLSTMFTVLIEAEVFHNANPVRGIRKLKVQNTEMAFLSDDEIERLLERLEGDARRVAILCLSTGARWSEASELRGEHIVGNRVTFFNTKTENPVRFLWRIRSCL
;
A
#
# COMPACT_ATOMS: atom_id res chain seq x y z
N MET A 1 17.10 -11.48 -12.85
CA MET A 1 17.74 -10.55 -13.80
C MET A 1 19.19 -10.94 -14.13
N GLY A 2 19.81 -11.94 -13.48
CA GLY A 2 21.04 -12.55 -14.00
C GLY A 2 22.26 -11.62 -14.09
N ASP A 3 22.29 -10.55 -13.29
CA ASP A 3 23.37 -9.55 -13.21
C ASP A 3 23.83 -8.99 -14.57
N PRO A 4 22.96 -8.26 -15.30
CA PRO A 4 23.27 -7.73 -16.61
C PRO A 4 24.17 -6.49 -16.47
N ARG A 5 25.08 -6.29 -17.43
CA ARG A 5 25.83 -5.03 -17.49
C ARG A 5 24.87 -3.86 -17.74
N ALA A 6 25.16 -2.71 -17.15
CA ALA A 6 24.33 -1.51 -17.30
C ALA A 6 24.08 -1.12 -18.77
N SER A 7 25.04 -1.37 -19.67
CA SER A 7 24.90 -1.14 -21.12
C SER A 7 23.92 -2.10 -21.82
N GLN A 8 23.67 -3.28 -21.25
CA GLN A 8 22.72 -4.27 -21.78
C GLN A 8 21.28 -3.98 -21.33
N MET A 9 21.11 -3.16 -20.28
CA MET A 9 19.82 -2.77 -19.74
C MET A 9 19.14 -1.75 -20.64
N THR A 10 18.71 -2.21 -21.81
CA THR A 10 17.97 -1.44 -22.81
C THR A 10 16.46 -1.58 -22.60
N ARG A 11 15.67 -0.77 -23.31
CA ARG A 11 14.21 -0.94 -23.34
C ARG A 11 13.80 -2.35 -23.80
N LYS A 12 14.53 -2.92 -24.77
CA LYS A 12 14.27 -4.28 -25.27
C LYS A 12 14.45 -5.30 -24.15
N PHE A 13 15.56 -5.22 -23.41
CA PHE A 13 15.83 -6.07 -22.26
C PHE A 13 14.71 -5.98 -21.20
N MET A 14 14.22 -4.77 -20.91
CA MET A 14 13.12 -4.58 -19.96
C MET A 14 11.79 -5.17 -20.44
N LEU A 15 11.52 -5.17 -21.76
CA LEU A 15 10.35 -5.83 -22.34
C LEU A 15 10.46 -7.35 -22.29
N GLU A 16 11.65 -7.90 -22.53
CA GLU A 16 11.96 -9.33 -22.38
C GLU A 16 11.79 -9.76 -20.93
N TYR A 17 12.39 -9.02 -19.98
CA TYR A 17 12.21 -9.23 -18.54
C TYR A 17 10.72 -9.24 -18.15
N ARG A 18 9.94 -8.27 -18.64
CA ARG A 18 8.49 -8.23 -18.40
C ARG A 18 7.78 -9.49 -18.93
N SER A 19 8.17 -9.95 -20.12
CA SER A 19 7.61 -11.16 -20.75
C SER A 19 7.96 -12.42 -19.96
N GLU A 20 9.22 -12.56 -19.54
CA GLU A 20 9.68 -13.68 -18.71
C GLU A 20 8.92 -13.75 -17.39
N LYS A 21 8.70 -12.60 -16.72
CA LYS A 21 7.93 -12.56 -15.47
C LYS A 21 6.47 -12.93 -15.67
N LEU A 22 5.87 -12.52 -16.78
CA LEU A 22 4.51 -12.95 -17.14
C LEU A 22 4.44 -14.47 -17.37
N GLN A 23 5.42 -15.04 -18.10
CA GLN A 23 5.49 -16.48 -18.34
C GLN A 23 5.75 -17.28 -17.06
N ALA A 24 6.49 -16.71 -16.11
CA ALA A 24 6.69 -17.27 -14.78
C ALA A 24 5.45 -17.15 -13.86
N GLY A 25 4.32 -16.63 -14.36
CA GLY A 25 3.07 -16.56 -13.62
C GLY A 25 2.98 -15.41 -12.60
N LEU A 26 3.85 -14.39 -12.67
CA LEU A 26 3.73 -13.23 -11.79
C LEU A 26 2.52 -12.38 -12.17
N MET A 27 1.85 -11.84 -11.16
CA MET A 27 0.71 -10.95 -11.35
C MET A 27 1.12 -9.66 -12.07
N PRO A 28 0.31 -9.15 -13.02
CA PRO A 28 0.57 -7.90 -13.72
C PRO A 28 0.82 -6.70 -12.79
N SER A 29 0.16 -6.66 -11.62
CA SER A 29 0.37 -5.64 -10.59
C SER A 29 1.77 -5.68 -9.99
N SER A 30 2.29 -6.87 -9.67
CA SER A 30 3.66 -7.07 -9.17
C SER A 30 4.69 -6.65 -10.20
N ILE A 31 4.51 -7.05 -11.46
CA ILE A 31 5.42 -6.67 -12.55
C ILE A 31 5.43 -5.15 -12.78
N ASN A 32 4.25 -4.51 -12.72
CA ASN A 32 4.15 -3.06 -12.81
C ASN A 32 4.89 -2.36 -11.65
N ARG A 33 4.86 -2.95 -10.44
CA ARG A 33 5.60 -2.44 -9.27
C ARG A 33 7.10 -2.59 -9.48
N ASP A 34 7.57 -3.73 -9.97
CA ASP A 34 8.98 -3.96 -10.28
C ASP A 34 9.49 -2.94 -11.31
N LEU A 35 8.74 -2.73 -12.40
CA LEU A 35 9.08 -1.73 -13.41
C LEU A 35 9.08 -0.31 -12.82
N CYS A 36 8.16 0.00 -11.90
CA CYS A 36 8.16 1.30 -11.22
C CYS A 36 9.43 1.51 -10.39
N VAL A 37 9.81 0.52 -9.59
CA VAL A 37 11.02 0.58 -8.75
C VAL A 37 12.27 0.69 -9.62
N LEU A 38 12.37 -0.10 -10.68
CA LEU A 38 13.49 -0.04 -11.64
C LEU A 38 13.55 1.32 -12.33
N SER A 39 12.39 1.87 -12.74
CA SER A 39 12.33 3.21 -13.32
C SER A 39 12.87 4.26 -12.35
N THR A 40 12.47 4.21 -11.08
CA THR A 40 12.97 5.14 -10.06
C THR A 40 14.47 4.97 -9.84
N MET A 41 14.96 3.74 -9.72
CA MET A 41 16.38 3.43 -9.55
C MET A 41 17.22 4.05 -10.67
N PHE A 42 16.82 3.87 -11.94
CA PHE A 42 17.54 4.46 -13.08
C PHE A 42 17.47 5.98 -13.10
N THR A 43 16.35 6.57 -12.70
CA THR A 43 16.25 8.03 -12.57
C THR A 43 17.26 8.55 -11.54
N VAL A 44 17.34 7.93 -10.36
CA VAL A 44 18.31 8.30 -9.31
C VAL A 44 19.76 8.13 -9.80
N LEU A 45 20.06 7.05 -10.53
CA LEU A 45 21.40 6.84 -11.08
C LEU A 45 21.79 7.87 -12.16
N ILE A 46 20.81 8.36 -12.93
CA ILE A 46 21.02 9.43 -13.91
C ILE A 46 21.24 10.76 -13.20
N GLU A 47 20.44 11.07 -12.18
CA GLU A 47 20.59 12.28 -11.36
C GLU A 47 21.92 12.33 -10.62
N ALA A 48 22.43 11.17 -10.20
CA ALA A 48 23.75 11.03 -9.58
C ALA A 48 24.92 11.00 -10.60
N GLU A 49 24.65 11.18 -11.89
CA GLU A 49 25.64 11.15 -12.98
C GLU A 49 26.43 9.82 -13.08
N VAL A 50 25.93 8.74 -12.48
CA VAL A 50 26.54 7.40 -12.56
C VAL A 50 26.08 6.68 -13.84
N PHE A 51 24.84 6.94 -14.28
CA PHE A 51 24.27 6.35 -15.49
C PHE A 51 23.98 7.43 -16.53
N HIS A 52 24.57 7.28 -17.72
CA HIS A 52 24.60 8.33 -18.73
C HIS A 52 23.60 8.11 -19.87
N ASN A 53 22.99 6.92 -19.96
CA ASN A 53 22.00 6.62 -20.97
C ASN A 53 20.60 7.05 -20.53
N ALA A 54 19.67 7.13 -21.47
CA ALA A 54 18.27 7.33 -21.15
C ALA A 54 17.72 6.18 -20.29
N ASN A 55 16.81 6.50 -19.36
CA ASN A 55 16.16 5.50 -18.51
C ASN A 55 15.47 4.41 -19.36
N PRO A 56 15.89 3.14 -19.26
CA PRO A 56 15.44 2.07 -20.14
C PRO A 56 13.98 1.64 -19.90
N VAL A 57 13.43 1.95 -18.73
CA VAL A 57 12.03 1.67 -18.39
C VAL A 57 11.10 2.76 -18.92
N ARG A 58 11.64 3.95 -19.23
CA ARG A 58 10.85 5.08 -19.72
C ARG A 58 10.17 4.75 -21.05
N GLY A 59 8.85 4.92 -21.08
CA GLY A 59 8.00 4.64 -22.23
C GLY A 59 7.48 3.19 -22.30
N ILE A 60 7.83 2.32 -21.36
CA ILE A 60 7.20 0.99 -21.27
C ILE A 60 5.80 1.15 -20.69
N ARG A 61 4.79 0.71 -21.45
CA ARG A 61 3.39 0.74 -21.00
C ARG A 61 3.18 -0.28 -19.88
N LYS A 62 2.54 0.18 -18.80
CA LYS A 62 2.08 -0.67 -17.70
C LYS A 62 1.08 -1.70 -18.22
N LEU A 63 1.13 -2.90 -17.65
CA LEU A 63 0.15 -3.94 -17.93
C LEU A 63 -1.20 -3.54 -17.35
N LYS A 64 -2.30 -3.89 -18.03
CA LYS A 64 -3.64 -3.67 -17.51
C LYS A 64 -3.85 -4.58 -16.30
N VAL A 65 -4.23 -3.98 -15.18
CA VAL A 65 -4.59 -4.69 -13.94
C VAL A 65 -6.09 -4.52 -13.79
N GLN A 66 -6.82 -5.64 -13.68
CA GLN A 66 -8.22 -5.56 -13.27
C GLN A 66 -8.24 -5.14 -11.82
N ASN A 67 -9.00 -4.11 -11.51
CA ASN A 67 -9.18 -3.71 -10.12
C ASN A 67 -10.01 -4.79 -9.45
N THR A 68 -9.46 -5.45 -8.43
CA THR A 68 -10.26 -6.33 -7.59
C THR A 68 -11.29 -5.46 -6.89
N GLU A 69 -12.56 -5.81 -6.98
CA GLU A 69 -13.60 -5.15 -6.20
C GLU A 69 -13.21 -5.27 -4.72
N MET A 70 -13.07 -4.12 -4.05
CA MET A 70 -12.86 -4.11 -2.61
C MET A 70 -14.14 -4.61 -1.97
N ALA A 71 -14.10 -5.81 -1.40
CA ALA A 71 -15.21 -6.31 -0.60
C ALA A 71 -15.33 -5.47 0.68
N PHE A 72 -16.53 -4.99 0.96
CA PHE A 72 -16.88 -4.38 2.24
C PHE A 72 -17.68 -5.39 3.05
N LEU A 73 -17.60 -5.29 4.37
CA LEU A 73 -18.43 -6.10 5.26
C LEU A 73 -19.85 -5.49 5.31
N SER A 74 -20.86 -6.34 5.15
CA SER A 74 -22.24 -6.00 5.48
C SER A 74 -22.45 -5.90 7.00
N ASP A 75 -23.56 -5.30 7.42
CA ASP A 75 -23.87 -5.13 8.85
C ASP A 75 -23.91 -6.48 9.60
N ASP A 76 -24.50 -7.52 8.99
CA ASP A 76 -24.52 -8.88 9.55
C ASP A 76 -23.11 -9.50 9.69
N GLU A 77 -22.22 -9.22 8.74
CA GLU A 77 -20.82 -9.69 8.78
C GLU A 77 -20.02 -8.93 9.83
N ILE A 78 -20.31 -7.65 10.05
CA ILE A 78 -19.73 -6.84 11.12
C ILE A 78 -20.14 -7.41 12.47
N GLU A 79 -21.42 -7.71 12.69
CA GLU A 79 -21.90 -8.32 13.94
C GLU A 79 -21.19 -9.65 14.21
N ARG A 80 -21.17 -10.55 13.22
CA ARG A 80 -20.46 -11.84 13.34
C ARG A 80 -18.96 -11.70 13.60
N LEU A 81 -18.32 -10.70 13.00
CA LEU A 81 -16.91 -10.40 13.25
C LEU A 81 -16.71 -9.95 14.71
N LEU A 82 -17.55 -9.02 15.20
CA LEU A 82 -17.45 -8.47 16.55
C LEU A 82 -17.78 -9.50 17.64
N GLU A 83 -18.65 -10.47 17.37
CA GLU A 83 -18.94 -11.60 18.26
C GLU A 83 -17.76 -12.56 18.41
N ARG A 84 -16.93 -12.69 17.37
CA ARG A 84 -15.76 -13.59 17.35
C ARG A 84 -14.49 -12.97 17.94
N LEU A 85 -14.45 -11.65 18.09
CA LEU A 85 -13.30 -10.94 18.63
C LEU A 85 -13.47 -10.68 20.12
N GLU A 86 -12.36 -10.81 20.87
CA GLU A 86 -12.32 -10.53 22.30
C GLU A 86 -11.17 -9.57 22.64
N GLY A 87 -11.19 -9.01 23.85
CA GLY A 87 -10.13 -8.14 24.37
C GLY A 87 -9.83 -6.93 23.48
N ASP A 88 -8.55 -6.66 23.25
CA ASP A 88 -8.10 -5.48 22.51
C ASP A 88 -8.40 -5.57 21.01
N ALA A 89 -8.42 -6.77 20.43
CA ALA A 89 -8.78 -6.94 19.02
C ALA A 89 -10.21 -6.47 18.73
N ARG A 90 -11.16 -6.77 19.64
CA ARG A 90 -12.54 -6.26 19.54
C ARG A 90 -12.60 -4.74 19.65
N ARG A 91 -11.85 -4.15 20.59
CA ARG A 91 -11.79 -2.69 20.79
C ARG A 91 -11.23 -1.97 19.56
N VAL A 92 -10.16 -2.53 18.97
CA VAL A 92 -9.54 -2.01 17.74
C VAL A 92 -10.51 -2.12 16.56
N ALA A 93 -11.23 -3.25 16.41
CA ALA A 93 -12.24 -3.40 15.37
C ALA A 93 -13.36 -2.36 15.49
N ILE A 94 -13.91 -2.15 16.69
CA ILE A 94 -14.94 -1.11 16.95
C ILE A 94 -14.40 0.28 16.62
N LEU A 95 -13.17 0.58 17.01
CA LEU A 95 -12.52 1.86 16.70
C LEU A 95 -12.38 2.07 15.19
N CYS A 96 -11.91 1.07 14.45
CA CYS A 96 -11.81 1.10 13.00
C CYS A 96 -13.16 1.32 12.33
N LEU A 97 -14.21 0.60 12.75
CA LEU A 97 -15.57 0.76 12.22
C LEU A 97 -16.16 2.14 12.54
N SER A 98 -15.85 2.71 13.70
CA SER A 98 -16.36 4.02 14.13
C SER A 98 -15.65 5.21 13.50
N THR A 99 -14.38 5.07 13.10
CA THR A 99 -13.53 6.18 12.66
C THR A 99 -13.02 6.05 11.22
N GLY A 100 -13.14 4.86 10.61
CA GLY A 100 -12.51 4.54 9.33
C GLY A 100 -10.98 4.43 9.41
N ALA A 101 -10.41 4.31 10.61
CA ALA A 101 -8.97 4.17 10.80
C ALA A 101 -8.45 2.84 10.21
N ARG A 102 -7.21 2.84 9.73
CA ARG A 102 -6.55 1.58 9.34
C ARG A 102 -6.26 0.76 10.58
N TRP A 103 -6.34 -0.56 10.45
CA TRP A 103 -6.04 -1.48 11.54
C TRP A 103 -4.71 -1.16 12.23
N SER A 104 -3.64 -0.96 11.46
CA SER A 104 -2.31 -0.63 12.00
C SER A 104 -2.28 0.69 12.77
N GLU A 105 -3.03 1.70 12.30
CA GLU A 105 -3.11 3.01 12.97
C GLU A 105 -3.89 2.91 14.29
N ALA A 106 -4.94 2.08 14.32
CA ALA A 106 -5.78 1.85 15.49
C ALA A 106 -5.11 0.94 16.53
N SER A 107 -4.38 -0.09 16.11
CA SER A 107 -3.68 -1.01 17.03
C SER A 107 -2.49 -0.39 17.74
N GLU A 108 -1.85 0.61 17.12
CA GLU A 108 -0.71 1.34 17.69
C GLU A 108 -1.11 2.57 18.52
N LEU A 109 -2.42 2.78 18.73
CA LEU A 109 -2.93 3.94 19.43
C LEU A 109 -2.56 3.89 20.92
N ARG A 110 -1.86 4.93 21.39
CA ARG A 110 -1.53 5.12 22.81
C ARG A 110 -2.56 6.00 23.51
N GLY A 111 -2.75 5.80 24.82
CA GLY A 111 -3.72 6.56 25.61
C GLY A 111 -3.49 8.07 25.60
N GLU A 112 -2.24 8.51 25.45
CA GLU A 112 -1.85 9.92 25.28
C GLU A 112 -2.45 10.60 24.03
N HIS A 113 -2.84 9.81 23.03
CA HIS A 113 -3.45 10.31 21.79
C HIS A 113 -4.97 10.48 21.88
N ILE A 114 -5.56 10.17 23.04
CA ILE A 114 -6.99 10.27 23.31
C ILE A 114 -7.23 11.44 24.26
N VAL A 115 -7.75 12.54 23.72
CA VAL A 115 -8.01 13.77 24.50
C VAL A 115 -9.44 14.25 24.25
N GLY A 116 -10.25 14.33 25.30
CA GLY A 116 -11.60 14.88 25.24
C GLY A 116 -12.51 14.19 24.21
N ASN A 117 -12.58 12.85 24.23
CA ASN A 117 -13.31 12.03 23.26
C ASN A 117 -12.90 12.27 21.80
N ARG A 118 -11.63 12.65 21.57
CA ARG A 118 -11.04 12.73 20.23
C ARG A 118 -9.86 11.79 20.16
N VAL A 119 -9.81 11.04 19.06
CA VAL A 119 -8.67 10.19 18.74
C VAL A 119 -7.84 10.90 17.68
N THR A 120 -6.55 11.05 17.95
CA THR A 120 -5.60 11.64 17.00
C THR A 120 -4.66 10.55 16.49
N PHE A 121 -4.65 10.33 15.18
CA PHE A 121 -3.73 9.38 14.56
C PHE A 121 -2.49 10.13 14.05
N PHE A 122 -1.31 9.71 14.51
CA PHE A 122 -0.04 10.39 14.23
C PHE A 122 0.81 9.70 13.15
N ASN A 123 0.44 8.49 12.70
CA ASN A 123 1.19 7.71 11.72
C ASN A 123 0.38 7.46 10.43
N THR A 124 -0.10 8.53 9.80
CA THR A 124 -0.54 8.42 8.41
C THR A 124 0.69 8.46 7.49
N LYS A 125 0.68 7.66 6.42
CA LYS A 125 1.71 7.60 5.35
C LYS A 125 1.97 8.94 4.62
N THR A 126 1.36 10.00 5.10
CA THR A 126 1.38 11.38 4.63
C THR A 126 1.43 12.17 5.95
N GLU A 127 2.46 12.97 6.19
CA GLU A 127 2.83 13.61 7.47
C GLU A 127 1.78 14.56 8.12
N ASN A 128 0.50 14.44 7.78
CA ASN A 128 -0.58 15.27 8.31
C ASN A 128 -1.42 14.50 9.35
N PRO A 129 -1.45 14.92 10.62
CA PRO A 129 -2.25 14.27 11.65
C PRO A 129 -3.74 14.41 11.34
N VAL A 130 -4.43 13.29 11.20
CA VAL A 130 -5.89 13.26 11.03
C VAL A 130 -6.59 13.15 12.38
N ARG A 131 -7.56 14.03 12.62
CA ARG A 131 -8.32 14.11 13.87
C ARG A 131 -9.75 13.66 13.64
N PHE A 132 -10.18 12.63 14.36
CA PHE A 132 -11.57 12.19 14.34
C PHE A 132 -12.25 12.53 15.66
N LEU A 133 -13.47 13.07 15.57
CA LEU A 133 -14.33 13.30 16.73
C LEU A 133 -14.98 11.96 17.09
N TRP A 134 -14.53 11.32 18.16
CA TRP A 134 -15.09 10.05 18.60
C TRP A 134 -16.29 10.32 19.50
N ARG A 135 -17.47 10.45 18.90
CA ARG A 135 -18.72 10.55 19.64
C ARG A 135 -19.25 9.13 19.79
N ILE A 136 -19.07 8.52 20.98
CA ILE A 136 -19.77 7.30 21.36
C ILE A 136 -21.26 7.59 21.17
N ARG A 137 -21.86 7.11 20.07
CA ARG A 137 -23.28 6.80 20.12
C ARG A 137 -23.36 5.56 20.99
N SER A 138 -24.00 5.70 22.13
CA SER A 138 -24.45 4.59 22.97
C SER A 138 -25.46 3.75 22.18
N CYS A 139 -24.96 2.94 21.23
CA CYS A 139 -25.71 1.92 20.50
C CYS A 139 -24.75 0.76 20.19
N LEU A 140 -24.26 0.12 21.25
CA LEU A 140 -24.04 -1.32 21.35
C LEU A 140 -24.67 -1.74 22.68
#